data_AF-A0A496BEU1-F1
#
_entry.id   AF-A0A496BEU1-F1
#
_cell.length_a   1.000
_cell.length_b   1.000
_cell.length_c   1.000
_cell.angle_alpha   90.00
_cell.angle_beta   90.00
_cell.angle_gamma   90.00
#
_symmetry.space_group_name_H-M   'P 1'
#
loop_
_entity.id
_entity.type
_entity.pdbx_description
1 polymer ?
#
loop_
_entity_poly.entity_id
_entity_poly.type
_entity_poly.pdbx_seq_one_letter_code
_entity_poly.pdbx_strand_id
1 'polypeptide(L)'
;MTHKLRSRDRLLYLFAPMIVLFRDIQQKGISNTLYRCLFHYRKWSVPLCISFTVGTVLVSGCANHQLETYQELRSTALEQSAYYYTEVEKKITDADSEPILEPDPFLSEIEAKVLKYQKEWQAQLESETPMPNLFYDLSTDTVKAYRQLAVVPEAAQARLAEPITLELLVALGYEWNPGLKSLREKIRAVLEQYPQAAYLENVLRQYNAFTKQLDTKVGPMHHKEMMAMKFPFPGTLALKGQIITEEVLIAQKEFEIALRDLVTEIKLAYYDYLFVVEAIRINEENQKLLEQMIAIAQTKFRVGQGKYSNVIMAQVELSKLANAIITLEQQRETVIARLNTLLNVSADLPLGVPVPVEESSVIPTLAELYVLAVEKRQEIQKQKLAISKMGLAVEMAKQMTYPDPTLGSSYFESRSMGDLKHTEKMPMTFSTRRTLNPANTVWFAHRSSYIHEMDVKIEAMKHQIAKLESNIRFVVKKHHFGMETANRSIRLYRQTLLPQARQALDAANTAYQAAQIDFLSFLDAQRTLLNLKIEERRALRDYRQHLAQLEQAVGIILPKQPLTRE
;
A
#
# COMPACT_ATOMS: atom_id res chain seq x y z
N MET A 1 38.14 16.98 -74.52
CA MET A 1 38.42 18.42 -74.26
C MET A 1 38.02 18.68 -72.82
N THR A 2 38.77 19.22 -71.87
CA THR A 2 40.10 19.86 -71.77
C THR A 2 40.24 20.05 -70.25
N HIS A 3 41.12 19.34 -69.56
CA HIS A 3 42.42 19.81 -69.07
C HIS A 3 42.43 21.16 -68.31
N LYS A 4 43.06 21.10 -67.12
CA LYS A 4 44.02 22.08 -66.55
C LYS A 4 43.45 23.40 -66.04
N LEU A 5 43.97 24.06 -65.00
CA LEU A 5 44.86 23.77 -63.86
C LEU A 5 45.10 25.17 -63.26
N ARG A 6 45.16 25.27 -61.91
CA ARG A 6 45.99 26.22 -61.12
C ARG A 6 45.74 27.73 -61.35
N SER A 7 45.88 28.64 -60.40
CA SER A 7 46.46 28.78 -59.05
C SER A 7 46.11 30.24 -58.64
N ARG A 8 46.22 30.80 -57.43
CA ARG A 8 47.10 30.59 -56.29
C ARG A 8 46.68 31.67 -55.26
N ASP A 9 46.52 31.29 -53.99
CA ASP A 9 46.85 32.08 -52.79
C ASP A 9 46.76 31.11 -51.59
N ARG A 10 47.89 30.53 -51.14
CA ARG A 10 48.62 30.85 -49.88
C ARG A 10 47.71 30.71 -48.64
N LEU A 11 47.90 29.82 -47.64
CA LEU A 11 49.09 29.20 -47.05
C LEU A 11 48.73 27.92 -46.21
N LEU A 12 49.59 26.88 -46.32
CA LEU A 12 50.04 25.86 -45.31
C LEU A 12 49.00 25.16 -44.38
N TYR A 13 48.59 23.89 -44.56
CA TYR A 13 49.25 22.55 -44.39
C TYR A 13 49.27 21.92 -42.96
N LEU A 14 48.53 20.80 -42.84
CA LEU A 14 48.73 19.49 -42.14
C LEU A 14 49.19 19.37 -40.66
N PHE A 15 48.43 18.55 -39.91
CA PHE A 15 48.78 17.53 -38.89
C PHE A 15 49.74 17.83 -37.70
N ALA A 16 49.13 17.75 -36.48
CA ALA A 16 49.66 17.31 -35.16
C ALA A 16 50.88 18.06 -34.56
N PRO A 17 51.18 18.02 -33.22
CA PRO A 17 50.62 17.20 -32.13
C PRO A 17 50.45 17.95 -30.76
N MET A 18 50.15 17.17 -29.70
CA MET A 18 50.71 17.30 -28.33
C MET A 18 50.12 18.26 -27.26
N ILE A 19 49.84 17.65 -26.09
CA ILE A 19 50.10 18.15 -24.72
C ILE A 19 49.15 19.25 -24.16
N VAL A 20 48.85 19.08 -22.86
CA VAL A 20 48.38 20.09 -21.90
C VAL A 20 46.87 20.19 -21.73
N LEU A 21 46.30 19.32 -20.89
CA LEU A 21 45.34 19.69 -19.83
C LEU A 21 45.06 18.49 -18.89
N PHE A 22 46.13 17.81 -18.48
CA PHE A 22 46.15 16.94 -17.29
C PHE A 22 47.34 17.32 -16.40
N ARG A 23 47.52 18.63 -16.25
CA ARG A 23 48.48 19.26 -15.33
C ARG A 23 47.69 20.34 -14.60
N ASP A 24 46.95 19.92 -13.57
CA ASP A 24 46.61 20.76 -12.39
C ASP A 24 45.74 20.09 -11.31
N ILE A 25 45.64 18.76 -11.28
CA ILE A 25 45.14 18.06 -10.09
C ILE A 25 46.21 17.08 -9.58
N GLN A 26 47.38 17.66 -9.31
CA GLN A 26 48.36 17.19 -8.33
C GLN A 26 48.59 18.32 -7.31
N GLN A 27 47.54 18.64 -6.56
CA GLN A 27 47.65 19.36 -5.29
C GLN A 27 46.55 18.89 -4.35
N LYS A 28 46.69 17.64 -3.89
CA LYS A 28 46.29 17.15 -2.56
C LYS A 28 46.72 15.69 -2.48
N GLY A 29 47.86 15.46 -1.85
CA GLY A 29 48.43 14.13 -1.68
C GLY A 29 47.64 13.29 -0.69
N ILE A 30 47.55 12.00 -1.00
CA ILE A 30 47.60 10.80 -0.15
C ILE A 30 48.00 9.69 -1.16
N SER A 31 49.30 9.46 -1.39
CA SER A 31 50.16 8.50 -0.70
C SER A 31 49.73 7.03 -0.84
N ASN A 32 50.43 6.36 -1.77
CA ASN A 32 50.92 4.98 -1.72
C ASN A 32 49.94 3.81 -1.53
N THR A 33 49.67 3.09 -2.62
CA THR A 33 49.86 1.62 -2.74
C THR A 33 49.27 1.11 -4.07
N LEU A 34 49.95 1.27 -5.21
CA LEU A 34 49.61 0.53 -6.45
C LEU A 34 50.65 0.62 -7.59
N TYR A 35 51.95 0.72 -7.25
CA TYR A 35 53.03 0.62 -8.26
C TYR A 35 54.17 -0.27 -7.75
N ARG A 36 53.92 -1.58 -7.73
CA ARG A 36 54.95 -2.63 -7.68
C ARG A 36 54.30 -3.98 -7.98
N CYS A 37 53.97 -4.27 -9.25
CA CYS A 37 53.70 -5.65 -9.69
C CYS A 37 53.80 -5.93 -11.20
N LEU A 38 54.34 -5.03 -12.01
CA LEU A 38 54.57 -5.30 -13.44
C LEU A 38 56.01 -4.99 -13.80
N PHE A 39 56.94 -5.88 -13.45
CA PHE A 39 58.15 -6.22 -14.22
C PHE A 39 58.97 -7.28 -13.48
N HIS A 40 58.67 -8.55 -13.70
CA HIS A 40 59.70 -9.59 -13.88
C HIS A 40 59.07 -10.92 -14.30
N TYR A 41 59.11 -11.19 -15.60
CA TYR A 41 58.99 -12.54 -16.15
C TYR A 41 60.36 -12.93 -16.69
N ARG A 42 61.11 -13.79 -15.96
CA ARG A 42 62.08 -14.68 -16.58
C ARG A 42 62.37 -15.89 -15.68
N LYS A 43 61.97 -17.06 -16.21
CA LYS A 43 62.29 -18.43 -15.77
C LYS A 43 61.78 -18.82 -14.38
N TRP A 44 60.78 -19.70 -14.34
CA TRP A 44 60.90 -21.09 -13.86
C TRP A 44 59.58 -21.84 -14.14
N SER A 45 59.72 -23.09 -14.56
CA SER A 45 58.70 -24.11 -14.83
C SER A 45 58.09 -24.69 -13.55
N VAL A 46 56.83 -25.17 -13.61
CA VAL A 46 56.05 -26.09 -12.71
C VAL A 46 54.65 -25.51 -12.32
N PRO A 47 53.56 -26.32 -12.21
CA PRO A 47 52.26 -26.00 -12.85
C PRO A 47 51.14 -25.46 -11.94
N LEU A 48 50.05 -25.04 -12.62
CA LEU A 48 48.68 -24.76 -12.17
C LEU A 48 48.29 -25.39 -10.82
N CYS A 49 48.06 -24.57 -9.79
CA CYS A 49 47.13 -24.92 -8.69
C CYS A 49 46.64 -23.77 -7.79
N ILE A 50 46.94 -22.49 -8.05
CA ILE A 50 46.62 -21.40 -7.08
C ILE A 50 45.60 -20.37 -7.62
N SER A 51 45.05 -20.57 -8.82
CA SER A 51 44.14 -19.58 -9.43
C SER A 51 42.69 -19.60 -8.92
N PHE A 52 42.29 -20.57 -8.09
CA PHE A 52 40.88 -20.79 -7.75
C PHE A 52 40.44 -20.21 -6.39
N THR A 53 41.37 -19.89 -5.48
CA THR A 53 41.06 -19.43 -4.12
C THR A 53 41.00 -17.92 -3.95
N VAL A 54 41.47 -17.12 -4.92
CA VAL A 54 41.42 -15.65 -4.84
C VAL A 54 40.17 -15.06 -5.51
N GLY A 55 39.53 -15.81 -6.42
CA GLY A 55 38.29 -15.39 -7.09
C GLY A 55 37.02 -15.54 -6.23
N THR A 56 37.03 -16.40 -5.22
CA THR A 56 35.88 -16.62 -4.32
C THR A 56 35.81 -15.62 -3.16
N VAL A 57 36.90 -14.93 -2.82
CA VAL A 57 36.95 -13.98 -1.69
C VAL A 57 36.55 -12.55 -2.09
N LEU A 58 36.65 -12.19 -3.37
CA LEU A 58 36.24 -10.86 -3.85
C LEU A 58 34.75 -10.76 -4.26
N VAL A 59 34.14 -11.88 -4.65
CA VAL A 59 32.71 -11.91 -5.03
C VAL A 59 31.78 -12.01 -3.81
N SER A 60 32.27 -12.61 -2.71
CA SER A 60 31.57 -12.66 -1.42
C SER A 60 31.52 -11.30 -0.71
N GLY A 61 32.51 -10.43 -0.91
CA GLY A 61 32.55 -9.08 -0.32
C GLY A 61 31.47 -8.14 -0.85
N CYS A 62 31.09 -8.22 -2.13
CA CYS A 62 30.02 -7.41 -2.70
C CYS A 62 28.61 -7.98 -2.42
N ALA A 63 28.50 -9.32 -2.29
CA ALA A 63 27.25 -9.98 -1.90
C ALA A 63 26.90 -9.70 -0.43
N ASN A 64 27.88 -9.73 0.49
CA ASN A 64 27.65 -9.43 1.90
C ASN A 64 27.26 -7.97 2.15
N HIS A 65 27.84 -7.00 1.44
CA HIS A 65 27.50 -5.59 1.65
C HIS A 65 26.09 -5.23 1.15
N GLN A 66 25.63 -5.87 0.06
CA GLN A 66 24.25 -5.76 -0.41
C GLN A 66 23.29 -6.46 0.56
N LEU A 67 23.66 -7.65 1.07
CA LEU A 67 22.88 -8.36 2.08
C LEU A 67 22.72 -7.54 3.36
N GLU A 68 23.78 -6.86 3.83
CA GLU A 68 23.75 -5.95 4.98
C GLU A 68 22.81 -4.77 4.75
N THR A 69 22.82 -4.14 3.58
CA THR A 69 21.90 -3.03 3.25
C THR A 69 20.44 -3.49 3.10
N TYR A 70 20.21 -4.71 2.61
CA TYR A 70 18.87 -5.33 2.60
C TYR A 70 18.43 -5.76 4.00
N GLN A 71 19.35 -6.21 4.85
CA GLN A 71 19.11 -6.55 6.25
C GLN A 71 18.88 -5.31 7.12
N GLU A 72 19.48 -4.17 6.81
CA GLU A 72 19.22 -2.89 7.47
C GLU A 72 17.76 -2.46 7.28
N LEU A 73 17.20 -2.63 6.07
CA LEU A 73 15.77 -2.40 5.79
C LEU A 73 14.84 -3.40 6.48
N ARG A 74 15.38 -4.57 6.83
CA ARG A 74 14.70 -5.69 7.51
C ARG A 74 14.72 -5.60 9.04
N SER A 75 15.67 -4.86 9.62
CA SER A 75 16.01 -4.86 11.05
C SER A 75 14.93 -4.39 12.05
N THR A 76 13.70 -4.13 11.61
CA THR A 76 12.58 -3.78 12.51
C THR A 76 11.64 -4.93 12.87
N ALA A 77 11.81 -6.15 12.33
CA ALA A 77 11.23 -7.35 12.94
C ALA A 77 11.88 -8.64 12.39
N LEU A 78 12.23 -9.54 13.32
CA LEU A 78 12.62 -10.94 13.16
C LEU A 78 14.00 -11.24 12.54
N GLU A 79 14.89 -11.68 13.44
CA GLU A 79 16.19 -12.31 13.16
C GLU A 79 16.06 -13.46 12.16
N GLN A 80 16.96 -13.50 11.16
CA GLN A 80 17.26 -14.73 10.43
C GLN A 80 18.74 -15.05 10.55
N SER A 81 19.03 -16.14 11.25
CA SER A 81 20.29 -16.88 11.13
C SER A 81 20.35 -17.58 9.77
N ALA A 82 21.34 -17.27 8.95
CA ALA A 82 21.70 -18.04 7.78
C ALA A 82 22.34 -19.38 8.20
N TYR A 83 21.49 -20.32 8.61
CA TYR A 83 21.85 -21.68 9.04
C TYR A 83 22.34 -22.57 7.87
N TYR A 84 21.97 -22.20 6.64
CA TYR A 84 22.06 -23.07 5.46
C TYR A 84 23.49 -23.27 4.92
N TYR A 85 24.42 -22.36 5.19
CA TYR A 85 25.80 -22.50 4.70
C TYR A 85 26.65 -23.44 5.57
N THR A 86 26.42 -23.47 6.89
CA THR A 86 27.26 -24.21 7.84
C THR A 86 26.93 -25.70 7.95
N GLU A 87 25.67 -26.09 7.74
CA GLU A 87 25.28 -27.52 7.78
C GLU A 87 25.58 -28.28 6.48
N VAL A 88 25.47 -27.61 5.33
CA VAL A 88 25.73 -28.21 4.03
C VAL A 88 27.21 -28.59 3.90
N GLU A 89 28.12 -27.78 4.45
CA GLU A 89 29.54 -28.11 4.50
C GLU A 89 29.83 -29.35 5.38
N LYS A 90 29.11 -29.51 6.49
CA LYS A 90 29.24 -30.66 7.40
C LYS A 90 28.69 -31.97 6.83
N LYS A 91 27.64 -31.93 6.02
CA LYS A 91 27.03 -33.14 5.44
C LYS A 91 27.74 -33.62 4.17
N ILE A 92 28.51 -32.76 3.50
CA ILE A 92 29.30 -33.15 2.31
C ILE A 92 30.55 -33.96 2.70
N THR A 93 31.03 -33.85 3.93
CA THR A 93 32.22 -34.58 4.41
C THR A 93 31.98 -36.02 4.83
N ASP A 94 30.73 -36.39 5.16
CA ASP A 94 30.38 -37.75 5.59
C ASP A 94 29.44 -38.39 4.56
N ALA A 95 29.99 -39.07 3.55
CA ALA A 95 29.19 -39.72 2.51
C ALA A 95 29.72 -41.12 2.18
N ASP A 96 29.32 -42.10 3.00
CA ASP A 96 29.26 -43.52 2.64
C ASP A 96 27.84 -44.04 2.96
N SER A 97 26.95 -44.11 1.98
CA SER A 97 25.80 -45.06 1.95
C SER A 97 25.07 -45.05 0.60
N GLU A 98 24.62 -46.25 0.22
CA GLU A 98 23.96 -46.63 -1.05
C GLU A 98 22.52 -46.09 -1.21
N PRO A 99 21.98 -46.03 -2.44
CA PRO A 99 20.73 -45.34 -2.73
C PRO A 99 19.51 -46.26 -2.53
N ILE A 100 18.63 -45.88 -1.61
CA ILE A 100 17.24 -46.38 -1.57
C ILE A 100 16.35 -45.33 -2.25
N LEU A 101 15.48 -45.81 -3.16
CA LEU A 101 14.41 -45.03 -3.80
C LEU A 101 13.34 -44.68 -2.76
N GLU A 102 13.57 -43.63 -1.97
CA GLU A 102 12.52 -42.89 -1.27
C GLU A 102 12.45 -41.46 -1.84
N PRO A 103 11.28 -40.80 -1.85
CA PRO A 103 11.21 -39.38 -2.16
C PRO A 103 12.15 -38.65 -1.21
N ASP A 104 13.09 -37.89 -1.77
CA ASP A 104 14.19 -37.25 -1.04
C ASP A 104 13.66 -36.58 0.25
N PRO A 105 14.00 -37.10 1.45
CA PRO A 105 13.43 -36.61 2.71
C PRO A 105 13.68 -35.11 2.91
N PHE A 106 14.71 -34.56 2.25
CA PHE A 106 15.05 -33.15 2.26
C PHE A 106 14.04 -32.24 1.53
N LEU A 107 13.55 -32.65 0.36
CA LEU A 107 12.53 -31.90 -0.39
C LEU A 107 11.19 -31.93 0.35
N SER A 108 10.86 -33.06 0.99
CA SER A 108 9.66 -33.20 1.81
C SER A 108 9.61 -32.21 2.98
N GLU A 109 10.78 -31.88 3.57
CA GLU A 109 10.87 -30.96 4.70
C GLU A 109 10.65 -29.49 4.27
N ILE A 110 11.13 -29.10 3.08
CA ILE A 110 10.92 -27.76 2.51
C ILE A 110 9.46 -27.59 2.09
N GLU A 111 8.88 -28.58 1.42
CA GLU A 111 7.46 -28.61 1.08
C GLU A 111 6.59 -28.51 2.35
N ALA A 112 6.93 -29.25 3.42
CA ALA A 112 6.26 -29.18 4.71
C ALA A 112 6.35 -27.78 5.36
N LYS A 113 7.51 -27.11 5.25
CA LYS A 113 7.70 -25.73 5.75
C LYS A 113 6.87 -24.71 4.97
N VAL A 114 6.84 -24.81 3.64
CA VAL A 114 6.03 -23.94 2.78
C VAL A 114 4.54 -24.10 3.07
N LEU A 115 4.06 -25.35 3.21
CA LEU A 115 2.67 -25.64 3.58
C LEU A 115 2.34 -25.23 5.03
N LYS A 116 3.31 -25.26 5.95
CA LYS A 116 3.15 -24.75 7.31
C LYS A 116 2.87 -23.24 7.29
N TYR A 117 3.62 -22.46 6.53
CA TYR A 117 3.37 -21.02 6.39
C TYR A 117 1.99 -20.72 5.79
N GLN A 118 1.55 -21.50 4.79
CA GLN A 118 0.19 -21.38 4.27
C GLN A 118 -0.86 -21.59 5.37
N LYS A 119 -0.71 -22.64 6.18
CA LYS A 119 -1.63 -22.94 7.30
C LYS A 119 -1.64 -21.85 8.37
N GLU A 120 -0.49 -21.30 8.71
CA GLU A 120 -0.38 -20.18 9.67
C GLU A 120 -1.14 -18.95 9.15
N TRP A 121 -0.97 -18.61 7.86
CA TRP A 121 -1.69 -17.51 7.24
C TRP A 121 -3.20 -17.77 7.12
N GLN A 122 -3.62 -18.98 6.78
CA GLN A 122 -5.03 -19.37 6.75
C GLN A 122 -5.67 -19.25 8.14
N ALA A 123 -5.01 -19.78 9.17
CA ALA A 123 -5.47 -19.65 10.55
C ALA A 123 -5.57 -18.18 10.99
N GLN A 124 -4.64 -17.34 10.55
CA GLN A 124 -4.70 -15.90 10.83
C GLN A 124 -5.90 -15.24 10.13
N LEU A 125 -6.17 -15.54 8.85
CA LEU A 125 -7.32 -14.99 8.12
C LEU A 125 -8.68 -15.45 8.66
N GLU A 126 -8.74 -16.66 9.21
CA GLU A 126 -9.94 -17.24 9.82
C GLU A 126 -10.16 -16.79 11.28
N SER A 127 -9.14 -16.18 11.90
CA SER A 127 -9.27 -15.64 13.26
C SER A 127 -10.23 -14.44 13.31
N GLU A 128 -10.86 -14.23 14.49
CA GLU A 128 -11.84 -13.16 14.70
C GLU A 128 -11.29 -11.74 14.42
N THR A 129 -9.97 -11.56 14.59
CA THR A 129 -9.20 -10.37 14.24
C THR A 129 -8.16 -10.75 13.19
N PRO A 130 -8.53 -10.79 11.90
CA PRO A 130 -7.73 -11.46 10.88
C PRO A 130 -6.39 -10.78 10.57
N MET A 131 -6.14 -9.58 11.09
CA MET A 131 -4.88 -8.86 10.91
C MET A 131 -4.51 -8.09 12.19
N PRO A 132 -3.28 -8.24 12.71
CA PRO A 132 -2.80 -7.44 13.83
C PRO A 132 -2.64 -5.97 13.42
N ASN A 133 -2.96 -5.05 14.33
CA ASN A 133 -2.79 -3.59 14.16
C ASN A 133 -3.65 -2.95 13.05
N LEU A 134 -4.94 -3.26 13.00
CA LEU A 134 -5.89 -2.57 12.13
C LEU A 134 -5.95 -1.07 12.45
N PHE A 135 -6.19 -0.26 11.42
CA PHE A 135 -6.37 1.19 11.56
C PHE A 135 -7.47 1.55 12.56
N TYR A 136 -8.54 0.75 12.60
CA TYR A 136 -9.67 0.91 13.52
C TYR A 136 -9.80 -0.32 14.40
N ASP A 137 -10.06 -0.11 15.69
CA ASP A 137 -10.23 -1.18 16.65
C ASP A 137 -11.59 -1.86 16.46
N LEU A 138 -11.57 -3.07 15.89
CA LEU A 138 -12.76 -3.90 15.68
C LEU A 138 -13.03 -4.85 16.86
N SER A 139 -12.22 -4.79 17.93
CA SER A 139 -12.27 -5.74 19.04
C SER A 139 -13.22 -5.32 20.18
N THR A 140 -13.65 -4.05 20.20
CA THR A 140 -14.61 -3.53 21.20
C THR A 140 -15.92 -4.31 21.17
N ASP A 141 -16.48 -4.61 22.34
CA ASP A 141 -17.71 -5.41 22.48
C ASP A 141 -18.90 -4.83 21.70
N THR A 142 -19.00 -3.51 21.62
CA THR A 142 -20.02 -2.81 20.83
C THR A 142 -19.88 -3.06 19.33
N VAL A 143 -18.65 -2.97 18.81
CA VAL A 143 -18.34 -3.22 17.39
C VAL A 143 -18.56 -4.68 17.05
N LYS A 144 -18.20 -5.61 17.95
CA LYS A 144 -18.50 -7.04 17.80
C LYS A 144 -20.00 -7.30 17.66
N ALA A 145 -20.83 -6.70 18.51
CA ALA A 145 -22.28 -6.82 18.41
C ALA A 145 -22.82 -6.30 17.06
N TYR A 146 -22.30 -5.16 16.58
CA TYR A 146 -22.68 -4.63 15.26
C TYR A 146 -22.21 -5.49 14.09
N ARG A 147 -21.04 -6.15 14.19
CA ARG A 147 -20.58 -7.10 13.17
C ARG A 147 -21.46 -8.36 13.13
N GLN A 148 -21.92 -8.85 14.28
CA GLN A 148 -22.86 -9.98 14.33
C GLN A 148 -24.20 -9.62 13.70
N LEU A 149 -24.68 -8.38 13.92
CA LEU A 149 -25.88 -7.85 13.27
C LEU A 149 -25.75 -7.84 11.74
N ALA A 150 -24.54 -7.59 11.20
CA ALA A 150 -24.27 -7.56 9.77
C ALA A 150 -24.53 -8.89 9.05
N VAL A 151 -24.58 -10.02 9.79
CA VAL A 151 -24.87 -11.35 9.25
C VAL A 151 -26.34 -11.48 8.81
N VAL A 152 -27.25 -10.72 9.43
CA VAL A 152 -28.68 -10.72 9.11
C VAL A 152 -29.05 -9.37 8.47
N PRO A 153 -29.10 -9.27 7.13
CA PRO A 153 -29.25 -8.00 6.43
C PRO A 153 -30.51 -7.22 6.82
N GLU A 154 -31.63 -7.91 7.04
CA GLU A 154 -32.91 -7.27 7.40
C GLU A 154 -32.85 -6.61 8.78
N ALA A 155 -32.26 -7.28 9.78
CA ALA A 155 -32.10 -6.73 11.13
C ALA A 155 -31.14 -5.53 11.13
N ALA A 156 -30.08 -5.60 10.32
CA ALA A 156 -29.14 -4.51 10.17
C ALA A 156 -29.75 -3.29 9.46
N GLN A 157 -30.57 -3.49 8.44
CA GLN A 157 -31.31 -2.41 7.78
C GLN A 157 -32.34 -1.76 8.73
N ALA A 158 -33.04 -2.56 9.55
CA ALA A 158 -33.93 -2.03 10.57
C ALA A 158 -33.17 -1.17 11.59
N ARG A 159 -31.98 -1.60 12.02
CA ARG A 159 -31.13 -0.82 12.94
C ARG A 159 -30.60 0.47 12.33
N LEU A 160 -30.42 0.54 11.00
CA LEU A 160 -30.01 1.76 10.29
C LEU A 160 -31.13 2.83 10.25
N ALA A 161 -32.40 2.44 10.43
CA ALA A 161 -33.52 3.38 10.53
C ALA A 161 -33.61 4.06 11.91
N GLU A 162 -33.02 3.47 12.94
CA GLU A 162 -32.86 4.05 14.27
C GLU A 162 -31.70 5.07 14.31
N PRO A 163 -31.53 5.88 15.38
CA PRO A 163 -30.40 6.80 15.50
C PRO A 163 -29.06 6.11 15.22
N ILE A 164 -28.32 6.65 14.25
CA ILE A 164 -27.10 6.02 13.74
C ILE A 164 -25.88 6.55 14.48
N THR A 165 -24.94 5.66 14.78
CA THR A 165 -23.63 6.01 15.34
C THR A 165 -22.51 5.74 14.35
N LEU A 166 -21.38 6.42 14.52
CA LEU A 166 -20.22 6.22 13.67
C LEU A 166 -19.68 4.78 13.76
N GLU A 167 -19.68 4.17 14.95
CA GLU A 167 -19.18 2.79 15.12
C GLU A 167 -20.04 1.78 14.35
N LEU A 168 -21.37 1.99 14.32
CA LEU A 168 -22.29 1.14 13.57
C LEU A 168 -21.96 1.16 12.06
N LEU A 169 -21.77 2.34 11.48
CA LEU A 169 -21.47 2.48 10.05
C LEU A 169 -20.11 1.88 9.70
N VAL A 170 -19.11 2.06 10.55
CA VAL A 170 -17.78 1.47 10.35
C VAL A 170 -17.85 -0.06 10.42
N ALA A 171 -18.57 -0.62 11.39
CA ALA A 171 -18.74 -2.07 11.54
C ALA A 171 -19.46 -2.69 10.34
N LEU A 172 -20.57 -2.10 9.90
CA LEU A 172 -21.32 -2.58 8.73
C LEU A 172 -20.52 -2.39 7.43
N GLY A 173 -19.82 -1.26 7.29
CA GLY A 173 -18.95 -0.99 6.15
C GLY A 173 -17.83 -2.04 6.04
N TYR A 174 -17.21 -2.43 7.15
CA TYR A 174 -16.19 -3.48 7.17
C TYR A 174 -16.71 -4.83 6.64
N GLU A 175 -17.92 -5.22 7.04
CA GLU A 175 -18.49 -6.53 6.67
C GLU A 175 -19.15 -6.55 5.28
N TRP A 176 -19.75 -5.44 4.84
CA TRP A 176 -20.53 -5.42 3.60
C TRP A 176 -19.78 -4.91 2.39
N ASN A 177 -18.73 -4.10 2.55
CA ASN A 177 -18.05 -3.45 1.43
C ASN A 177 -17.42 -4.48 0.45
N PRO A 178 -17.83 -4.50 -0.83
CA PRO A 178 -17.31 -5.43 -1.83
C PRO A 178 -15.83 -5.23 -2.15
N GLY A 179 -15.30 -4.02 -2.01
CA GLY A 179 -13.89 -3.72 -2.21
C GLY A 179 -13.02 -4.44 -1.19
N LEU A 180 -13.42 -4.43 0.08
CA LEU A 180 -12.72 -5.17 1.13
C LEU A 180 -12.85 -6.69 0.95
N LYS A 181 -14.03 -7.18 0.54
CA LYS A 181 -14.22 -8.62 0.22
C LYS A 181 -13.30 -9.06 -0.93
N SER A 182 -13.24 -8.27 -2.00
CA SER A 182 -12.36 -8.52 -3.14
C SER A 182 -10.89 -8.60 -2.72
N LEU A 183 -10.43 -7.70 -1.85
CA LEU A 183 -9.07 -7.73 -1.32
C LEU A 183 -8.82 -8.93 -0.41
N ARG A 184 -9.81 -9.37 0.39
CA ARG A 184 -9.72 -10.58 1.19
C ARG A 184 -9.56 -11.83 0.31
N GLU A 185 -10.34 -11.92 -0.78
CA GLU A 185 -10.19 -12.98 -1.78
C GLU A 185 -8.86 -12.89 -2.54
N LYS A 186 -8.35 -11.68 -2.79
CA LYS A 186 -7.01 -11.50 -3.37
C LYS A 186 -5.93 -12.07 -2.47
N ILE A 187 -5.99 -11.84 -1.15
CA ILE A 187 -5.04 -12.45 -0.21
C ILE A 187 -5.16 -13.98 -0.27
N ARG A 188 -6.37 -14.54 -0.25
CA ARG A 188 -6.59 -15.99 -0.39
C ARG A 188 -5.99 -16.52 -1.69
N ALA A 189 -6.17 -15.82 -2.81
CA ALA A 189 -5.59 -16.20 -4.11
C ALA A 189 -4.05 -16.17 -4.10
N VAL A 190 -3.43 -15.25 -3.36
CA VAL A 190 -1.96 -15.24 -3.18
C VAL A 190 -1.51 -16.43 -2.32
N LEU A 191 -2.27 -16.82 -1.30
CA LEU A 191 -1.95 -18.01 -0.49
C LEU A 191 -1.95 -19.31 -1.31
N GLU A 192 -2.80 -19.41 -2.34
CA GLU A 192 -2.82 -20.55 -3.28
C GLU A 192 -1.57 -20.63 -4.18
N GLN A 193 -0.67 -19.65 -4.13
CA GLN A 193 0.63 -19.72 -4.80
C GLN A 193 1.64 -20.59 -4.04
N TYR A 194 1.48 -20.80 -2.73
CA TYR A 194 2.40 -21.63 -1.94
C TYR A 194 2.45 -23.09 -2.43
N PRO A 195 1.32 -23.80 -2.63
CA PRO A 195 1.33 -25.11 -3.25
C PRO A 195 1.90 -25.09 -4.67
N GLN A 196 1.67 -24.03 -5.46
CA GLN A 196 2.23 -23.95 -6.83
C GLN A 196 3.76 -23.87 -6.80
N ALA A 197 4.34 -23.13 -5.86
CA ALA A 197 5.79 -23.08 -5.69
C ALA A 197 6.37 -24.45 -5.31
N ALA A 198 5.63 -25.28 -4.57
CA ALA A 198 6.01 -26.64 -4.21
C ALA A 198 5.77 -27.67 -5.34
N TYR A 199 4.65 -27.59 -6.05
CA TYR A 199 4.16 -28.67 -6.94
C TYR A 199 4.28 -28.39 -8.44
N LEU A 200 4.44 -27.15 -8.91
CA LEU A 200 4.46 -26.84 -10.35
C LEU A 200 5.56 -27.62 -11.09
N GLU A 201 6.71 -27.83 -10.45
CA GLU A 201 7.79 -28.64 -11.01
C GLU A 201 7.44 -30.13 -11.08
N ASN A 202 6.70 -30.64 -10.10
CA ASN A 202 6.18 -32.01 -10.12
C ASN A 202 5.14 -32.22 -11.23
N VAL A 203 4.32 -31.21 -11.55
CA VAL A 203 3.34 -31.26 -12.66
C VAL A 203 4.03 -31.16 -14.02
N LEU A 204 4.99 -30.22 -14.18
CA LEU A 204 5.81 -30.12 -15.39
C LEU A 204 6.63 -31.40 -15.63
N ARG A 205 7.05 -32.09 -14.57
CA ARG A 205 7.70 -33.40 -14.60
C ARG A 205 6.78 -34.49 -15.18
N GLN A 206 5.53 -34.57 -14.72
CA GLN A 206 4.56 -35.55 -15.24
C GLN A 206 4.16 -35.27 -16.69
N TYR A 207 3.94 -34.01 -17.05
CA TYR A 207 3.56 -33.60 -18.41
C TYR A 207 4.68 -33.83 -19.45
N ASN A 208 5.94 -33.53 -19.10
CA ASN A 208 7.08 -33.81 -19.97
C ASN A 208 7.34 -35.31 -20.15
N ALA A 209 7.09 -36.12 -19.11
CA ALA A 209 7.17 -37.58 -19.21
C ALA A 209 6.10 -38.16 -20.16
N PHE A 210 4.89 -37.61 -20.13
CA PHE A 210 3.77 -38.03 -20.98
C PHE A 210 3.93 -37.59 -22.45
N THR A 211 4.32 -36.35 -22.71
CA THR A 211 4.38 -35.80 -24.09
C THR A 211 5.55 -36.32 -24.92
N LYS A 212 6.69 -36.69 -24.32
CA LYS A 212 7.80 -37.34 -25.04
C LYS A 212 7.57 -38.82 -25.38
N GLN A 213 6.55 -39.46 -24.79
CA GLN A 213 6.14 -40.82 -25.18
C GLN A 213 5.32 -40.86 -26.48
N LEU A 214 4.81 -39.70 -26.94
CA LEU A 214 3.89 -39.61 -28.09
C LEU A 214 4.58 -39.32 -29.44
N ASP A 215 5.91 -39.42 -29.53
CA ASP A 215 6.60 -39.27 -30.82
C ASP A 215 6.38 -40.52 -31.70
N THR A 216 5.28 -40.52 -32.46
CA THR A 216 4.81 -41.64 -33.30
C THR A 216 5.51 -41.75 -34.66
N LYS A 217 6.70 -41.16 -34.83
CA LYS A 217 7.43 -41.28 -36.10
C LYS A 217 8.03 -42.68 -36.27
N VAL A 218 7.49 -43.41 -37.25
CA VAL A 218 8.00 -44.70 -37.72
C VAL A 218 9.36 -44.53 -38.40
N GLY A 219 10.43 -44.93 -37.71
CA GLY A 219 11.81 -44.93 -38.20
C GLY A 219 12.76 -45.57 -37.15
N PRO A 220 13.98 -46.00 -37.52
CA PRO A 220 14.92 -46.61 -36.58
C PRO A 220 15.24 -45.64 -35.45
N MET A 221 14.97 -46.06 -34.21
CA MET A 221 15.15 -45.24 -33.01
C MET A 221 16.65 -45.06 -32.73
N HIS A 222 17.23 -43.95 -33.19
CA HIS A 222 18.56 -43.54 -32.76
C HIS A 222 18.48 -43.00 -31.33
N HIS A 223 19.07 -43.74 -30.38
CA HIS A 223 19.42 -43.38 -28.99
C HIS A 223 18.57 -42.27 -28.36
N LYS A 224 17.58 -42.67 -27.55
CA LYS A 224 16.81 -41.78 -26.67
C LYS A 224 17.77 -40.90 -25.86
N GLU A 225 17.73 -39.58 -26.06
CA GLU A 225 18.38 -38.65 -25.15
C GLU A 225 17.90 -38.94 -23.72
N MET A 226 18.84 -39.02 -22.77
CA MET A 226 18.53 -39.26 -21.37
C MET A 226 17.47 -38.25 -20.90
N MET A 227 16.46 -38.73 -20.18
CA MET A 227 15.57 -37.86 -19.40
C MET A 227 16.39 -37.26 -18.25
N ALA A 228 17.08 -36.15 -18.52
CA ALA A 228 17.71 -35.38 -17.46
C ALA A 228 16.60 -34.79 -16.58
N MET A 229 16.41 -35.37 -15.39
CA MET A 229 15.55 -34.77 -14.38
C MET A 229 16.29 -33.55 -13.85
N LYS A 230 15.80 -32.36 -14.22
CA LYS A 230 16.24 -31.10 -13.63
C LYS A 230 15.57 -30.99 -12.27
N PHE A 231 16.37 -30.88 -11.22
CA PHE A 231 15.87 -30.57 -9.89
C PHE A 231 16.09 -29.08 -9.65
N PRO A 232 15.04 -28.33 -9.24
CA PRO A 232 15.25 -26.96 -8.83
C PRO A 232 16.25 -26.94 -7.70
N PHE A 233 17.18 -25.99 -7.75
CA PHE A 233 18.09 -25.81 -6.63
C PHE A 233 17.27 -25.45 -5.37
N PRO A 234 17.48 -26.10 -4.21
CA PRO A 234 16.71 -25.83 -2.98
C PRO A 234 16.65 -24.34 -2.60
N GLY A 235 17.72 -23.59 -2.89
CA GLY A 235 17.77 -22.13 -2.71
C GLY A 235 16.75 -21.37 -3.57
N THR A 236 16.50 -21.81 -4.81
CA THR A 236 15.51 -21.17 -5.70
C THR A 236 14.08 -21.43 -5.25
N LEU A 237 13.78 -22.61 -4.68
CA LEU A 237 12.48 -22.91 -4.07
C LEU A 237 12.25 -22.10 -2.80
N ALA A 238 13.28 -21.98 -1.95
CA ALA A 238 13.21 -21.15 -0.75
C ALA A 238 12.96 -19.67 -1.12
N LEU A 239 13.65 -19.14 -2.13
CA LEU A 239 13.43 -17.78 -2.62
C LEU A 239 12.03 -17.58 -3.22
N LYS A 240 11.49 -18.55 -3.98
CA LYS A 240 10.08 -18.51 -4.43
C LYS A 240 9.12 -18.42 -3.26
N GLY A 241 9.32 -19.23 -2.22
CA GLY A 241 8.52 -19.19 -0.99
C GLY A 241 8.58 -17.82 -0.31
N GLN A 242 9.77 -17.22 -0.20
CA GLN A 242 9.94 -15.88 0.39
C GLN A 242 9.27 -14.79 -0.46
N ILE A 243 9.37 -14.86 -1.79
CA ILE A 243 8.68 -13.93 -2.71
C ILE A 243 7.15 -13.99 -2.52
N ILE A 244 6.59 -15.19 -2.33
CA ILE A 244 5.16 -15.35 -2.04
C ILE A 244 4.82 -14.75 -0.68
N THR A 245 5.65 -14.97 0.35
CA THR A 245 5.44 -14.34 1.67
C THR A 245 5.43 -12.82 1.59
N GLU A 246 6.36 -12.21 0.85
CA GLU A 246 6.35 -10.75 0.61
C GLU A 246 5.09 -10.32 -0.15
N GLU A 247 4.62 -11.11 -1.12
CA GLU A 247 3.37 -10.82 -1.84
C GLU A 247 2.14 -10.88 -0.92
N VAL A 248 2.09 -11.83 0.02
CA VAL A 248 1.03 -11.91 1.04
C VAL A 248 1.03 -10.65 1.90
N LEU A 249 2.20 -10.21 2.36
CA LEU A 249 2.34 -8.99 3.16
C LEU A 249 1.95 -7.73 2.37
N ILE A 250 2.31 -7.65 1.08
CA ILE A 250 1.87 -6.57 0.19
C ILE A 250 0.35 -6.57 0.08
N ALA A 251 -0.27 -7.72 -0.17
CA ALA A 251 -1.73 -7.85 -0.29
C ALA A 251 -2.44 -7.48 1.02
N GLN A 252 -1.86 -7.79 2.17
CA GLN A 252 -2.35 -7.33 3.48
C GLN A 252 -2.27 -5.82 3.64
N LYS A 253 -1.15 -5.20 3.25
CA LYS A 253 -1.05 -3.73 3.27
C LYS A 253 -2.04 -3.07 2.33
N GLU A 254 -2.37 -3.68 1.19
CA GLU A 254 -3.45 -3.19 0.32
C GLU A 254 -4.82 -3.25 0.99
N PHE A 255 -5.12 -4.34 1.71
CA PHE A 255 -6.33 -4.44 2.52
C PHE A 255 -6.38 -3.38 3.63
N GLU A 256 -5.29 -3.19 4.37
CA GLU A 256 -5.20 -2.16 5.43
C GLU A 256 -5.39 -0.75 4.87
N ILE A 257 -4.80 -0.43 3.71
CA ILE A 257 -4.98 0.86 3.02
C ILE A 257 -6.47 1.06 2.67
N ALA A 258 -7.08 0.06 2.03
CA ALA A 258 -8.49 0.15 1.64
C ALA A 258 -9.43 0.27 2.84
N LEU A 259 -9.13 -0.42 3.94
CA LEU A 259 -9.91 -0.30 5.18
C LEU A 259 -9.79 1.10 5.77
N ARG A 260 -8.56 1.62 5.90
CA ARG A 260 -8.33 2.97 6.40
C ARG A 260 -9.08 4.00 5.56
N ASP A 261 -8.98 3.89 4.25
CA ASP A 261 -9.62 4.82 3.32
C ASP A 261 -11.16 4.74 3.41
N LEU A 262 -11.73 3.53 3.50
CA LEU A 262 -13.17 3.33 3.74
C LEU A 262 -13.62 3.97 5.07
N VAL A 263 -12.89 3.72 6.17
CA VAL A 263 -13.21 4.30 7.48
C VAL A 263 -13.15 5.81 7.44
N THR A 264 -12.16 6.39 6.76
CA THR A 264 -12.05 7.84 6.60
C THR A 264 -13.20 8.39 5.74
N GLU A 265 -13.56 7.74 4.63
CA GLU A 265 -14.69 8.17 3.81
C GLU A 265 -16.03 8.13 4.57
N ILE A 266 -16.25 7.08 5.36
CA ILE A 266 -17.43 6.98 6.25
C ILE A 266 -17.43 8.13 7.26
N LYS A 267 -16.30 8.41 7.92
CA LYS A 267 -16.17 9.53 8.87
C LYS A 267 -16.50 10.87 8.20
N LEU A 268 -15.95 11.14 7.02
CA LEU A 268 -16.17 12.39 6.29
C LEU A 268 -17.65 12.59 5.97
N ALA A 269 -18.29 11.57 5.37
CA ALA A 269 -19.71 11.60 5.02
C ALA A 269 -20.62 11.69 6.25
N TYR A 270 -20.26 11.02 7.35
CA TYR A 270 -20.99 11.11 8.61
C TYR A 270 -20.95 12.52 9.22
N TYR A 271 -19.80 13.20 9.15
CA TYR A 271 -19.69 14.59 9.61
C TYR A 271 -20.44 15.58 8.72
N ASP A 272 -20.46 15.35 7.40
CA ASP A 272 -21.33 16.11 6.50
C ASP A 272 -22.82 15.89 6.86
N TYR A 273 -23.22 14.66 7.18
CA TYR A 273 -24.60 14.35 7.55
C TYR A 273 -25.02 15.07 8.83
N LEU A 274 -24.18 15.00 9.86
CA LEU A 274 -24.39 15.73 11.13
C LEU A 274 -24.55 17.23 10.90
N PHE A 275 -23.73 17.82 10.02
CA PHE A 275 -23.82 19.24 9.68
C PHE A 275 -25.15 19.57 8.99
N VAL A 276 -25.55 18.80 7.99
CA VAL A 276 -26.77 19.07 7.22
C VAL A 276 -28.01 18.97 8.11
N VAL A 277 -28.11 17.93 8.94
CA VAL A 277 -29.23 17.76 9.89
C VAL A 277 -29.33 18.94 10.85
N GLU A 278 -28.20 19.39 11.39
CA GLU A 278 -28.16 20.52 12.30
C GLU A 278 -28.44 21.87 11.60
N ALA A 279 -27.99 22.02 10.35
CA ALA A 279 -28.30 23.19 9.54
C ALA A 279 -29.80 23.29 9.23
N ILE A 280 -30.47 22.17 8.91
CA ILE A 280 -31.93 22.11 8.75
C ILE A 280 -32.61 22.56 10.04
N ARG A 281 -32.22 21.96 11.18
CA ARG A 281 -32.78 22.28 12.50
C ARG A 281 -32.65 23.78 12.83
N ILE A 282 -31.48 24.38 12.56
CA ILE A 282 -31.25 25.82 12.78
C ILE A 282 -32.11 26.69 11.86
N ASN A 283 -32.31 26.30 10.60
CA ASN A 283 -33.16 27.04 9.67
C ASN A 283 -34.64 26.93 10.06
N GLU A 284 -35.12 25.76 10.50
CA GLU A 284 -36.49 25.57 11.00
C GLU A 284 -36.77 26.39 12.26
N GLU A 285 -35.81 26.47 13.20
CA GLU A 285 -35.93 27.37 14.36
C GLU A 285 -36.08 28.83 13.93
N ASN A 286 -35.31 29.26 12.94
CA ASN A 286 -35.37 30.63 12.42
C ASN A 286 -36.64 30.90 11.63
N GLN A 287 -37.17 29.91 10.90
CA GLN A 287 -38.45 29.99 10.23
C GLN A 287 -39.57 30.28 11.24
N LYS A 288 -39.63 29.52 12.34
CA LYS A 288 -40.63 29.73 13.41
C LYS A 288 -40.53 31.14 14.02
N LEU A 289 -39.31 31.64 14.25
CA LEU A 289 -39.10 32.99 14.76
C LEU A 289 -39.62 34.05 13.77
N LEU A 290 -39.35 33.87 12.47
CA LEU A 290 -39.79 34.81 11.44
C LEU A 290 -41.32 34.79 11.24
N GLU A 291 -41.95 33.62 11.36
CA GLU A 291 -43.42 33.48 11.34
C GLU A 291 -44.08 34.27 12.48
N GLN A 292 -43.55 34.18 13.70
CA GLN A 292 -44.00 35.00 14.83
C GLN A 292 -43.86 36.49 14.53
N MET A 293 -42.77 36.88 13.89
CA MET A 293 -42.51 38.27 13.55
C MET A 293 -43.43 38.81 12.45
N ILE A 294 -43.78 37.97 11.45
CA ILE A 294 -44.78 38.31 10.43
C ILE A 294 -46.12 38.61 11.10
N ALA A 295 -46.54 37.81 12.09
CA ALA A 295 -47.79 38.04 12.82
C ALA A 295 -47.78 39.38 13.58
N ILE A 296 -46.65 39.75 14.19
CA ILE A 296 -46.47 41.05 14.85
C ILE A 296 -46.55 42.20 13.83
N ALA A 297 -45.83 42.09 12.72
CA ALA A 297 -45.83 43.11 11.66
C ALA A 297 -47.23 43.31 11.04
N GLN A 298 -47.97 42.23 10.81
CA GLN A 298 -49.36 42.28 10.33
C GLN A 298 -50.30 42.94 11.34
N THR A 299 -50.11 42.69 12.63
CA THR A 299 -50.91 43.32 13.69
C THR A 299 -50.63 44.81 13.74
N LYS A 300 -49.36 45.22 13.73
CA LYS A 300 -48.95 46.64 13.67
C LYS A 300 -49.50 47.35 12.43
N PHE A 301 -49.48 46.69 11.26
CA PHE A 301 -50.07 47.25 10.04
C PHE A 301 -51.58 47.45 10.16
N ARG A 302 -52.32 46.46 10.70
CA ARG A 302 -53.78 46.54 10.88
C ARG A 302 -54.21 47.68 11.81
N VAL A 303 -53.44 47.98 12.85
CA VAL A 303 -53.72 49.10 13.76
C VAL A 303 -53.12 50.44 13.30
N GLY A 304 -52.61 50.52 12.06
CA GLY A 304 -52.05 51.74 11.49
C GLY A 304 -50.67 52.16 12.03
N GLN A 305 -50.01 51.29 12.82
CA GLN A 305 -48.72 51.55 13.47
C GLN A 305 -47.52 50.89 12.75
N GLY A 306 -47.73 50.31 11.57
CA GLY A 306 -46.71 49.60 10.80
C GLY A 306 -46.85 49.81 9.29
N LYS A 307 -45.77 49.59 8.55
CA LYS A 307 -45.74 49.70 7.08
C LYS A 307 -46.04 48.36 6.44
N TYR A 308 -46.85 48.34 5.37
CA TYR A 308 -47.10 47.14 4.57
C TYR A 308 -45.80 46.54 4.01
N SER A 309 -44.82 47.39 3.66
CA SER A 309 -43.49 46.96 3.20
C SER A 309 -42.79 46.01 4.17
N ASN A 310 -43.00 46.16 5.48
CA ASN A 310 -42.38 45.29 6.49
C ASN A 310 -42.95 43.87 6.42
N VAL A 311 -44.27 43.73 6.19
CA VAL A 311 -44.92 42.43 6.01
C VAL A 311 -44.38 41.73 4.76
N ILE A 312 -44.25 42.46 3.66
CA ILE A 312 -43.70 41.94 2.41
C ILE A 312 -42.23 41.51 2.58
N MET A 313 -41.39 42.33 3.22
CA MET A 313 -39.99 41.98 3.49
C MET A 313 -39.87 40.69 4.32
N ALA A 314 -40.72 40.54 5.34
CA ALA A 314 -40.74 39.34 6.18
C ALA A 314 -41.17 38.09 5.39
N GLN A 315 -42.18 38.21 4.52
CA GLN A 315 -42.62 37.11 3.64
C GLN A 315 -41.55 36.71 2.61
N VAL A 316 -40.80 37.69 2.09
CA VAL A 316 -39.66 37.42 1.20
C VAL A 316 -38.58 36.65 1.94
N GLU A 317 -38.26 37.03 3.18
CA GLU A 317 -37.27 36.30 3.97
C GLU A 317 -37.74 34.88 4.31
N LEU A 318 -39.03 34.70 4.59
CA LEU A 318 -39.61 33.39 4.86
C LEU A 318 -39.48 32.48 3.63
N SER A 319 -39.77 33.01 2.45
CA SER A 319 -39.59 32.30 1.18
C SER A 319 -38.14 31.88 0.94
N LYS A 320 -37.17 32.75 1.30
CA LYS A 320 -35.74 32.42 1.20
C LYS A 320 -35.34 31.31 2.15
N LEU A 321 -35.80 31.33 3.40
CA LEU A 321 -35.55 30.28 4.38
C LEU A 321 -36.16 28.94 3.93
N ALA A 322 -37.40 28.95 3.43
CA ALA A 322 -38.03 27.75 2.89
C ALA A 322 -37.23 27.14 1.74
N ASN A 323 -36.75 27.97 0.80
CA ASN A 323 -35.88 27.51 -0.28
C ASN A 323 -34.53 26.96 0.23
N ALA A 324 -33.95 27.57 1.26
CA ALA A 324 -32.73 27.09 1.89
C ALA A 324 -32.93 25.72 2.57
N ILE A 325 -34.06 25.51 3.26
CA ILE A 325 -34.42 24.21 3.85
C ILE A 325 -34.54 23.15 2.76
N ILE A 326 -35.29 23.41 1.68
CA ILE A 326 -35.43 22.47 0.55
C ILE A 326 -34.05 22.09 -0.02
N THR A 327 -33.15 23.06 -0.17
CA THR A 327 -31.78 22.83 -0.65
C THR A 327 -30.99 21.94 0.31
N LEU A 328 -31.10 22.18 1.62
CA LEU A 328 -30.46 21.36 2.65
C LEU A 328 -31.04 19.94 2.71
N GLU A 329 -32.34 19.77 2.48
CA GLU A 329 -32.95 18.44 2.39
C GLU A 329 -32.43 17.66 1.18
N GLN A 330 -32.27 18.30 0.02
CA GLN A 330 -31.63 17.66 -1.14
C GLN A 330 -30.18 17.26 -0.86
N GLN A 331 -29.44 18.10 -0.11
CA GLN A 331 -28.09 17.77 0.36
C GLN A 331 -28.12 16.58 1.33
N ARG A 332 -29.12 16.51 2.22
CA ARG A 332 -29.31 15.41 3.16
C ARG A 332 -29.47 14.09 2.41
N GLU A 333 -30.35 14.05 1.41
CA GLU A 333 -30.55 12.84 0.59
C GLU A 333 -29.28 12.44 -0.17
N THR A 334 -28.51 13.41 -0.66
CA THR A 334 -27.22 13.15 -1.33
C THR A 334 -26.19 12.52 -0.38
N VAL A 335 -26.11 13.01 0.86
CA VAL A 335 -25.19 12.46 1.88
C VAL A 335 -25.64 11.08 2.34
N ILE A 336 -26.96 10.86 2.50
CA ILE A 336 -27.54 9.53 2.81
C ILE A 336 -27.19 8.54 1.71
N ALA A 337 -27.41 8.90 0.44
CA ALA A 337 -27.04 8.08 -0.70
C ALA A 337 -25.53 7.76 -0.70
N ARG A 338 -24.67 8.74 -0.39
CA ARG A 338 -23.22 8.50 -0.26
C ARG A 338 -22.91 7.48 0.84
N LEU A 339 -23.48 7.62 2.04
CA LEU A 339 -23.28 6.65 3.12
C LEU A 339 -23.76 5.25 2.73
N ASN A 340 -24.96 5.14 2.14
CA ASN A 340 -25.51 3.87 1.67
C ASN A 340 -24.61 3.20 0.62
N THR A 341 -24.01 3.98 -0.30
CA THR A 341 -23.08 3.42 -1.28
C THR A 341 -21.79 2.87 -0.65
N LEU A 342 -21.28 3.50 0.41
CA LEU A 342 -20.10 3.03 1.15
C LEU A 342 -20.38 1.71 1.90
N LEU A 343 -21.61 1.54 2.37
CA LEU A 343 -22.10 0.33 3.04
C LEU A 343 -22.55 -0.76 2.05
N ASN A 344 -22.59 -0.47 0.75
CA ASN A 344 -23.10 -1.36 -0.29
C ASN A 344 -24.58 -1.75 -0.07
N VAL A 345 -25.41 -0.76 0.23
CA VAL A 345 -26.87 -0.88 0.34
C VAL A 345 -27.54 0.06 -0.67
N SER A 346 -28.84 -0.11 -0.91
CA SER A 346 -29.60 0.77 -1.81
C SER A 346 -29.42 2.25 -1.43
N ALA A 347 -29.17 3.10 -2.42
CA ALA A 347 -28.99 4.54 -2.22
C ALA A 347 -30.22 5.17 -1.55
N ASP A 348 -31.41 4.63 -1.81
CA ASP A 348 -32.69 5.13 -1.31
C ASP A 348 -33.08 4.58 0.07
N LEU A 349 -32.22 3.78 0.72
CA LEU A 349 -32.52 3.29 2.07
C LEU A 349 -32.55 4.48 3.06
N PRO A 350 -33.64 4.71 3.79
CA PRO A 350 -33.69 5.78 4.77
C PRO A 350 -32.73 5.49 5.92
N LEU A 351 -31.94 6.50 6.30
CA LEU A 351 -31.07 6.46 7.47
C LEU A 351 -31.68 7.28 8.61
N GLY A 352 -31.56 6.77 9.83
CA GLY A 352 -31.96 7.47 11.04
C GLY A 352 -31.07 8.68 11.33
N VAL A 353 -31.52 9.51 12.26
CA VAL A 353 -30.83 10.75 12.65
C VAL A 353 -29.45 10.43 13.25
N PRO A 354 -28.38 11.14 12.84
CA PRO A 354 -27.03 10.85 13.34
C PRO A 354 -26.84 11.35 14.77
N VAL A 355 -26.20 10.52 15.60
CA VAL A 355 -25.91 10.85 17.00
C VAL A 355 -24.73 11.84 17.06
N PRO A 356 -24.84 12.95 17.83
CA PRO A 356 -23.75 13.89 18.02
C PRO A 356 -22.52 13.20 18.63
N VAL A 357 -21.35 13.43 18.02
CA VAL A 357 -20.06 12.93 18.53
C VAL A 357 -19.52 13.89 19.58
N GLU A 358 -18.88 13.35 20.62
CA GLU A 358 -18.19 14.16 21.62
C GLU A 358 -17.00 14.91 21.01
N GLU A 359 -16.69 16.09 21.57
CA GLU A 359 -15.57 16.89 21.10
C GLU A 359 -14.29 16.52 21.85
N SER A 360 -13.22 16.26 21.11
CA SER A 360 -11.95 15.82 21.64
C SER A 360 -10.79 16.56 20.98
N SER A 361 -9.74 16.86 21.73
CA SER A 361 -8.48 17.39 21.20
C SER A 361 -7.47 16.31 20.88
N VAL A 362 -6.61 16.60 19.91
CA VAL A 362 -5.45 15.77 19.55
C VAL A 362 -4.30 16.10 20.48
N ILE A 363 -3.64 15.07 21.02
CA ILE A 363 -2.51 15.21 21.95
C ILE A 363 -1.16 15.45 21.22
N PRO A 364 -0.81 14.71 20.14
CA PRO A 364 0.54 14.80 19.56
C PRO A 364 0.87 16.14 18.89
N THR A 365 2.14 16.53 18.96
CA THR A 365 2.65 17.74 18.30
C THR A 365 2.88 17.54 16.80
N LEU A 366 2.98 18.62 16.01
CA LEU A 366 3.26 18.52 14.56
C LEU A 366 4.55 17.76 14.25
N ALA A 367 5.59 17.92 15.07
CA ALA A 367 6.85 17.22 14.88
C ALA A 367 6.70 15.70 15.09
N GLU A 368 5.98 15.29 16.13
CA GLU A 368 5.64 13.89 16.40
C GLU A 368 4.79 13.28 15.28
N LEU A 369 3.83 14.04 14.76
CA LEU A 369 2.98 13.60 13.64
C LEU A 369 3.79 13.27 12.39
N TYR A 370 4.87 14.00 12.10
CA TYR A 370 5.75 13.65 10.97
C TYR A 370 6.48 12.33 11.17
N VAL A 371 7.00 12.10 12.38
CA VAL A 371 7.71 10.85 12.70
C VAL A 371 6.75 9.67 12.61
N LEU A 372 5.59 9.79 13.25
CA LEU A 372 4.54 8.76 13.22
C LEU A 372 4.06 8.48 11.79
N ALA A 373 3.88 9.51 10.96
CA ALA A 373 3.41 9.34 9.59
C ALA A 373 4.43 8.61 8.71
N VAL A 374 5.73 8.84 8.87
CA VAL A 374 6.75 8.10 8.11
C VAL A 374 6.83 6.64 8.54
N GLU A 375 6.67 6.36 9.84
CA GLU A 375 6.77 5.01 10.40
C GLU A 375 5.53 4.15 10.13
N LYS A 376 4.34 4.71 10.35
CA LYS A 376 3.07 3.95 10.38
C LYS A 376 2.28 4.00 9.07
N ARG A 377 2.62 4.87 8.12
CA ARG A 377 1.90 4.93 6.84
C ARG A 377 2.03 3.62 6.07
N GLN A 378 0.89 3.00 5.78
CA GLN A 378 0.79 1.72 5.10
C GLN A 378 1.35 1.73 3.67
N GLU A 379 1.23 2.83 2.91
CA GLU A 379 1.77 2.94 1.56
C GLU A 379 3.30 2.91 1.54
N ILE A 380 3.96 3.51 2.54
CA ILE A 380 5.42 3.43 2.68
C ILE A 380 5.81 1.99 3.00
N GLN A 381 5.10 1.34 3.92
CA GLN A 381 5.33 -0.07 4.27
C GLN A 381 5.14 -0.99 3.06
N LYS A 382 4.06 -0.80 2.29
CA LYS A 382 3.80 -1.55 1.06
C LYS A 382 4.93 -1.38 0.05
N GLN A 383 5.42 -0.15 -0.15
CA GLN A 383 6.49 0.14 -1.08
C GLN A 383 7.82 -0.50 -0.63
N LYS A 384 8.11 -0.50 0.67
CA LYS A 384 9.29 -1.20 1.24
C LYS A 384 9.21 -2.72 1.00
N LEU A 385 8.04 -3.33 1.22
CA LEU A 385 7.81 -4.76 0.93
C LEU A 385 7.94 -5.05 -0.58
N ALA A 386 7.47 -4.16 -1.45
CA ALA A 386 7.64 -4.30 -2.90
C ALA A 386 9.12 -4.25 -3.33
N ILE A 387 9.93 -3.40 -2.69
CA ILE A 387 11.39 -3.37 -2.88
C ILE A 387 12.02 -4.68 -2.38
N SER A 388 11.63 -5.17 -1.21
CA SER A 388 12.09 -6.46 -0.66
C SER A 388 11.81 -7.61 -1.63
N LYS A 389 10.56 -7.72 -2.10
CA LYS A 389 10.13 -8.70 -3.11
C LYS A 389 10.99 -8.63 -4.38
N MET A 390 11.25 -7.42 -4.90
CA MET A 390 12.07 -7.26 -6.10
C MET A 390 13.54 -7.64 -5.85
N GLY A 391 14.08 -7.36 -4.66
CA GLY A 391 15.40 -7.82 -4.25
C GLY A 391 15.51 -9.35 -4.25
N LEU A 392 14.53 -10.04 -3.66
CA LEU A 392 14.46 -11.50 -3.68
C LEU A 392 14.33 -12.06 -5.11
N ALA A 393 13.58 -11.39 -5.99
CA ALA A 393 13.48 -11.77 -7.40
C ALA A 393 14.81 -11.61 -8.14
N VAL A 394 15.60 -10.58 -7.81
CA VAL A 394 16.96 -10.38 -8.34
C VAL A 394 17.90 -11.48 -7.84
N GLU A 395 17.85 -11.83 -6.56
CA GLU A 395 18.63 -12.94 -5.99
C GLU A 395 18.29 -14.27 -6.65
N MET A 396 16.99 -14.52 -6.87
CA MET A 396 16.52 -15.71 -7.58
C MET A 396 17.04 -15.74 -9.02
N ALA A 397 16.98 -14.61 -9.74
CA ALA A 397 17.52 -14.51 -11.09
C ALA A 397 19.05 -14.72 -11.13
N LYS A 398 19.78 -14.20 -10.13
CA LYS A 398 21.22 -14.44 -9.93
C LYS A 398 21.49 -15.92 -9.70
N GLN A 399 20.72 -16.61 -8.86
CA GLN A 399 20.90 -18.05 -8.61
C GLN A 399 20.58 -18.91 -9.83
N MET A 400 19.56 -18.56 -10.60
CA MET A 400 19.23 -19.23 -11.86
C MET A 400 20.33 -19.11 -12.92
N THR A 401 21.30 -18.20 -12.74
CA THR A 401 22.50 -18.09 -13.59
C THR A 401 23.34 -19.37 -13.53
N TYR A 402 23.30 -20.13 -12.43
CA TYR A 402 23.97 -21.42 -12.39
C TYR A 402 23.07 -22.50 -13.01
N PRO A 403 23.62 -23.44 -13.80
CA PRO A 403 22.82 -24.53 -14.36
C PRO A 403 22.26 -25.40 -13.24
N ASP A 404 20.99 -25.80 -13.36
CA ASP A 404 20.33 -26.70 -12.40
C ASP A 404 21.10 -28.04 -12.31
N PRO A 405 21.31 -28.58 -11.10
CA PRO A 405 21.82 -29.94 -10.97
C PRO A 405 20.81 -30.90 -11.61
N THR A 406 21.30 -31.73 -12.52
CA THR A 406 20.50 -32.80 -13.12
C THR A 406 20.87 -34.12 -12.47
N LEU A 407 19.88 -34.82 -11.91
CA LEU A 407 20.05 -36.22 -11.53
C LEU A 407 19.62 -37.04 -12.74
N GLY A 408 20.59 -37.47 -13.54
CA GLY A 408 20.33 -38.36 -14.67
C GLY A 408 20.05 -39.77 -14.17
N SER A 409 18.78 -40.12 -13.94
CA SER A 409 18.38 -41.53 -13.84
C SER A 409 17.83 -41.96 -15.20
N SER A 410 18.59 -42.81 -15.92
CA SER A 410 18.12 -43.37 -17.18
C SER A 410 17.40 -44.70 -16.91
N TYR A 411 16.07 -44.70 -17.00
CA TYR A 411 15.26 -45.92 -16.95
C TYR A 411 14.91 -46.35 -18.37
N PHE A 412 15.89 -46.82 -19.13
CA PHE A 412 15.62 -47.44 -20.43
C PHE A 412 16.31 -48.80 -20.50
N GLU A 413 15.51 -49.85 -20.30
CA GLU A 413 15.85 -51.19 -20.73
C GLU A 413 15.93 -51.16 -22.28
N SER A 414 17.12 -51.42 -22.83
CA SER A 414 17.28 -51.58 -24.27
C SER A 414 16.53 -52.84 -24.70
N ARG A 415 15.26 -52.71 -25.07
CA ARG A 415 14.55 -53.74 -25.83
C ARG A 415 14.72 -53.46 -27.31
N SER A 416 15.95 -53.61 -27.79
CA SER A 416 16.18 -53.75 -29.23
C SER A 416 15.73 -55.15 -29.64
N MET A 417 14.56 -55.24 -30.27
CA MET A 417 14.15 -56.43 -31.00
C MET A 417 15.01 -56.53 -32.26
N GLY A 418 16.02 -57.39 -32.21
CA GLY A 418 16.91 -57.71 -33.32
C GLY A 418 18.26 -58.18 -32.80
N ASP A 419 18.47 -59.50 -32.81
CA ASP A 419 19.65 -60.25 -32.36
C ASP A 419 19.89 -60.37 -30.85
N LEU A 420 19.14 -61.33 -30.29
CA LEU A 420 19.56 -62.16 -29.17
C LEU A 420 20.94 -62.77 -29.47
N LYS A 421 22.01 -62.20 -28.89
CA LYS A 421 23.10 -63.02 -28.33
C LYS A 421 23.99 -62.33 -27.30
N HIS A 422 24.20 -61.02 -27.28
CA HIS A 422 24.99 -60.36 -26.22
C HIS A 422 24.34 -59.05 -25.77
N THR A 423 23.36 -59.14 -24.86
CA THR A 423 22.88 -57.98 -24.09
C THR A 423 23.62 -57.94 -22.76
N GLU A 424 24.78 -57.30 -22.73
CA GLU A 424 25.35 -56.86 -21.46
C GLU A 424 24.42 -55.81 -20.84
N LYS A 425 24.06 -56.02 -19.58
CA LYS A 425 23.28 -55.06 -18.80
C LYS A 425 24.11 -53.78 -18.70
N MET A 426 23.67 -52.70 -19.35
CA MET A 426 24.22 -51.37 -19.09
C MET A 426 24.12 -51.10 -17.58
N PRO A 427 25.22 -50.80 -16.87
CA PRO A 427 25.14 -50.43 -15.47
C PRO A 427 24.36 -49.13 -15.35
N MET A 428 23.47 -49.05 -14.35
CA MET A 428 22.88 -47.77 -13.94
C MET A 428 24.03 -46.84 -13.58
N THR A 429 24.34 -45.90 -14.47
CA THR A 429 25.41 -44.93 -14.27
C THR A 429 24.78 -43.68 -13.70
N PHE A 430 25.00 -43.42 -12.41
CA PHE A 430 24.74 -42.13 -11.81
C PHE A 430 25.80 -41.14 -12.31
N SER A 431 25.41 -40.18 -13.14
CA SER A 431 26.27 -39.05 -13.47
C SER A 431 25.72 -37.77 -12.85
N THR A 432 26.27 -37.34 -11.72
CA THR A 432 26.10 -35.98 -11.17
C THR A 432 27.01 -35.02 -11.93
N ARG A 433 26.79 -34.86 -13.23
CA ARG A 433 27.62 -33.98 -14.04
C ARG A 433 27.16 -32.53 -13.88
N ARG A 434 27.93 -31.74 -13.12
CA ARG A 434 27.97 -30.27 -13.28
C ARG A 434 28.61 -29.94 -14.63
N THR A 435 27.99 -30.30 -15.75
CA THR A 435 28.41 -29.75 -17.03
C THR A 435 27.91 -28.33 -17.11
N LEU A 436 28.81 -27.37 -16.88
CA LEU A 436 28.73 -26.06 -17.50
C LEU A 436 28.46 -26.30 -18.98
N ASN A 437 27.23 -26.10 -19.44
CA ASN A 437 26.95 -26.11 -20.87
C ASN A 437 27.59 -24.83 -21.44
N PRO A 438 28.70 -24.92 -22.19
CA PRO A 438 29.40 -23.74 -22.71
C PRO A 438 28.48 -22.90 -23.62
N ALA A 439 27.46 -23.52 -24.23
CA ALA A 439 26.47 -22.84 -25.03
C ALA A 439 25.53 -21.95 -24.19
N ASN A 440 25.28 -22.27 -22.92
CA ASN A 440 24.53 -21.41 -21.99
C ASN A 440 25.42 -20.35 -21.33
N THR A 441 26.74 -20.58 -21.27
CA THR A 441 27.72 -19.65 -20.69
C THR A 441 27.82 -18.33 -21.47
N VAL A 442 27.55 -18.35 -22.78
CA VAL A 442 27.56 -17.14 -23.63
C VAL A 442 26.33 -16.25 -23.41
N TRP A 443 25.22 -16.79 -22.88
CA TRP A 443 23.98 -16.04 -22.61
C TRP A 443 23.96 -15.34 -21.24
N PHE A 444 25.01 -15.46 -20.42
CA PHE A 444 25.10 -14.73 -19.14
C PHE A 444 25.06 -13.21 -19.32
N ALA A 445 25.52 -12.69 -20.47
CA ALA A 445 25.42 -11.27 -20.80
C ALA A 445 23.98 -10.77 -20.98
N HIS A 446 23.03 -11.61 -21.40
CA HIS A 446 21.61 -11.24 -21.48
C HIS A 446 20.93 -11.18 -20.11
N ARG A 447 21.47 -11.90 -19.12
CA ARG A 447 20.94 -11.89 -17.74
C ARG A 447 21.53 -10.75 -16.91
N SER A 448 22.73 -10.27 -17.22
CA SER A 448 23.30 -9.08 -16.56
C SER A 448 22.53 -7.81 -16.90
N SER A 449 22.01 -7.66 -18.12
CA SER A 449 21.14 -6.53 -18.49
C SER A 449 19.80 -6.57 -17.76
N TYR A 450 19.21 -7.77 -17.59
CA TYR A 450 17.99 -7.95 -16.79
C TYR A 450 18.21 -7.60 -15.32
N ILE A 451 19.31 -8.06 -14.71
CA ILE A 451 19.65 -7.71 -13.31
C ILE A 451 19.85 -6.19 -13.18
N HIS A 452 20.58 -5.57 -14.10
CA HIS A 452 20.79 -4.13 -14.09
C HIS A 452 19.48 -3.35 -14.24
N GLU A 453 18.57 -3.81 -15.12
CA GLU A 453 17.23 -3.23 -15.25
C GLU A 453 16.46 -3.28 -13.93
N MET A 454 16.51 -4.41 -13.21
CA MET A 454 15.84 -4.55 -11.91
C MET A 454 16.48 -3.66 -10.85
N ASP A 455 17.81 -3.53 -10.81
CA ASP A 455 18.51 -2.64 -9.89
C ASP A 455 18.08 -1.17 -10.13
N VAL A 456 18.00 -0.74 -11.39
CA VAL A 456 17.51 0.61 -11.75
C VAL A 456 16.03 0.79 -11.36
N LYS A 457 15.19 -0.24 -11.51
CA LYS A 457 13.81 -0.21 -11.03
C LYS A 457 13.72 -0.09 -9.51
N ILE A 458 14.60 -0.76 -8.76
CA ILE A 458 14.69 -0.62 -7.30
C ILE A 458 15.05 0.81 -6.91
N GLU A 459 16.03 1.43 -7.57
CA GLU A 459 16.38 2.83 -7.32
C GLU A 459 15.21 3.78 -7.63
N ALA A 460 14.49 3.54 -8.73
CA ALA A 460 13.26 4.29 -9.03
C ALA A 460 12.20 4.13 -7.92
N MET A 461 12.03 2.93 -7.37
CA MET A 461 11.11 2.67 -6.25
C MET A 461 11.55 3.35 -4.95
N LYS A 462 12.85 3.49 -4.69
CA LYS A 462 13.37 4.26 -3.54
C LYS A 462 13.04 5.75 -3.69
N HIS A 463 13.19 6.32 -4.88
CA HIS A 463 12.77 7.70 -5.15
C HIS A 463 11.24 7.89 -5.01
N GLN A 464 10.44 6.86 -5.30
CA GLN A 464 9.01 6.90 -5.03
C GLN A 464 8.69 7.00 -3.53
N ILE A 465 9.48 6.35 -2.64
CA ILE A 465 9.34 6.52 -1.19
C ILE A 465 9.60 7.97 -0.78
N ALA A 466 10.70 8.58 -1.24
CA ALA A 466 11.01 9.98 -0.93
C ALA A 466 9.89 10.95 -1.39
N LYS A 467 9.27 10.66 -2.54
CA LYS A 467 8.10 11.40 -3.03
C LYS A 467 6.88 11.19 -2.12
N LEU A 468 6.61 9.95 -1.70
CA LEU A 468 5.52 9.63 -0.77
C LEU A 468 5.71 10.35 0.56
N GLU A 469 6.91 10.32 1.14
CA GLU A 469 7.23 11.02 2.39
C GLU A 469 7.00 12.53 2.29
N SER A 470 7.44 13.14 1.19
CA SER A 470 7.24 14.57 0.95
C SER A 470 5.76 14.93 0.85
N ASN A 471 4.98 14.10 0.14
CA ASN A 471 3.53 14.27 0.01
C ASN A 471 2.82 14.08 1.36
N ILE A 472 3.19 13.08 2.15
CA ILE A 472 2.61 12.82 3.47
C ILE A 472 2.89 13.98 4.42
N ARG A 473 4.12 14.51 4.44
CA ARG A 473 4.44 15.71 5.22
C ARG A 473 3.57 16.91 4.83
N PHE A 474 3.34 17.12 3.53
CA PHE A 474 2.40 18.16 3.07
C PHE A 474 0.98 17.92 3.57
N VAL A 475 0.45 16.71 3.42
CA VAL A 475 -0.91 16.36 3.86
C VAL A 475 -1.06 16.52 5.38
N VAL A 476 -0.13 15.99 6.17
CA VAL A 476 -0.09 16.16 7.63
C VAL A 476 -0.12 17.64 8.01
N LYS A 477 0.75 18.46 7.40
CA LYS A 477 0.81 19.90 7.66
C LYS A 477 -0.50 20.60 7.30
N LYS A 478 -1.09 20.27 6.15
CA LYS A 478 -2.36 20.83 5.67
C LYS A 478 -3.50 20.55 6.66
N HIS A 479 -3.69 19.31 7.06
CA HIS A 479 -4.81 18.95 7.94
C HIS A 479 -4.56 19.36 9.39
N HIS A 480 -3.32 19.41 9.85
CA HIS A 480 -2.98 19.96 11.16
C HIS A 480 -3.36 21.45 11.27
N PHE A 481 -2.91 22.31 10.35
CA PHE A 481 -3.27 23.73 10.38
C PHE A 481 -4.74 23.98 10.02
N GLY A 482 -5.35 23.15 9.19
CA GLY A 482 -6.79 23.17 8.93
C GLY A 482 -7.60 22.92 10.20
N MET A 483 -7.21 21.89 10.97
CA MET A 483 -7.80 21.57 12.27
C MET A 483 -7.60 22.70 13.29
N GLU A 484 -6.39 23.26 13.42
CA GLU A 484 -6.13 24.39 14.32
C GLU A 484 -6.97 25.63 13.96
N THR A 485 -7.08 25.93 12.66
CA THR A 485 -7.87 27.04 12.15
C THR A 485 -9.35 26.85 12.48
N ALA A 486 -9.89 25.66 12.20
CA ALA A 486 -11.27 25.31 12.52
C ALA A 486 -11.53 25.41 14.04
N ASN A 487 -10.63 24.92 14.88
CA ASN A 487 -10.73 25.02 16.33
C ASN A 487 -10.74 26.48 16.82
N ARG A 488 -9.87 27.33 16.27
CA ARG A 488 -9.86 28.77 16.56
C ARG A 488 -11.19 29.43 16.15
N SER A 489 -11.73 29.08 14.99
CA SER A 489 -13.03 29.59 14.53
C SER A 489 -14.17 29.14 15.45
N ILE A 490 -14.21 27.87 15.86
CA ILE A 490 -15.21 27.35 16.82
C ILE A 490 -15.18 28.17 18.11
N ARG A 491 -13.98 28.40 18.69
CA ARG A 491 -13.84 29.22 19.91
C ARG A 491 -14.34 30.65 19.69
N LEU A 492 -13.95 31.30 18.61
CA LEU A 492 -14.40 32.66 18.27
C LEU A 492 -15.92 32.75 18.16
N TYR A 493 -16.55 31.80 17.45
CA TYR A 493 -18.00 31.77 17.31
C TYR A 493 -18.69 31.55 18.65
N ARG A 494 -18.28 30.54 19.44
CA ARG A 494 -18.95 30.17 20.69
C ARG A 494 -18.73 31.17 21.82
N GLN A 495 -17.51 31.68 21.98
CA GLN A 495 -17.14 32.52 23.12
C GLN A 495 -17.41 34.00 22.90
N THR A 496 -17.43 34.47 21.64
CA THR A 496 -17.53 35.90 21.33
C THR A 496 -18.71 36.23 20.43
N LEU A 497 -18.75 35.67 19.21
CA LEU A 497 -19.68 36.16 18.19
C LEU A 497 -21.13 35.73 18.44
N LEU A 498 -21.39 34.49 18.84
CA LEU A 498 -22.74 34.00 19.10
C LEU A 498 -23.40 34.68 20.31
N PRO A 499 -22.73 34.86 21.46
CA PRO A 499 -23.28 35.62 22.57
C PRO A 499 -23.61 37.07 22.18
N GLN A 500 -22.71 37.75 21.48
CA GLN A 500 -22.91 39.14 21.03
C GLN A 500 -24.06 39.25 20.01
N ALA A 501 -24.13 38.35 19.03
CA ALA A 501 -25.19 38.35 18.04
C ALA A 501 -26.56 38.03 18.66
N ARG A 502 -26.61 37.17 19.67
CA ARG A 502 -27.83 36.90 20.44
C ARG A 502 -28.28 38.14 21.21
N GLN A 503 -27.38 38.81 21.93
CA GLN A 503 -27.68 40.06 22.62
C GLN A 503 -28.16 41.15 21.65
N ALA A 504 -27.52 41.28 20.49
CA ALA A 504 -27.92 42.22 19.45
C ALA A 504 -29.34 41.93 18.92
N LEU A 505 -29.68 40.66 18.69
CA LEU A 505 -31.03 40.26 18.28
C LEU A 505 -32.07 40.54 19.37
N ASP A 506 -31.76 40.24 20.63
CA ASP A 506 -32.66 40.48 21.76
C ASP A 506 -32.94 42.00 21.93
N ALA A 507 -31.89 42.83 21.81
CA ALA A 507 -32.02 44.28 21.81
C ALA A 507 -32.81 44.79 20.59
N ALA A 508 -32.55 44.27 19.40
CA ALA A 508 -33.28 44.65 18.19
C ALA A 508 -34.77 44.26 18.27
N ASN A 509 -35.09 43.09 18.83
CA ASN A 509 -36.46 42.65 19.03
C ASN A 509 -37.24 43.61 19.95
N THR A 510 -36.66 43.94 21.11
CA THR A 510 -37.29 44.87 22.07
C THR A 510 -37.44 46.29 21.49
N ALA A 511 -36.40 46.82 20.84
CA ALA A 511 -36.43 48.13 20.21
C ALA A 511 -37.45 48.19 19.06
N TYR A 512 -37.59 47.14 18.25
CA TYR A 512 -38.58 47.08 17.18
C TYR A 512 -40.01 47.03 17.75
N GLN A 513 -40.24 46.26 18.81
CA GLN A 513 -41.53 46.21 19.48
C GLN A 513 -41.93 47.60 20.01
N ALA A 514 -40.97 48.33 20.60
CA ALA A 514 -41.12 49.71 21.04
C ALA A 514 -41.11 50.76 19.91
N ALA A 515 -41.03 50.35 18.64
CA ALA A 515 -40.96 51.23 17.46
C ALA A 515 -39.76 52.21 17.45
N GLN A 516 -38.66 51.85 18.12
CA GLN A 516 -37.43 52.64 18.20
C GLN A 516 -36.47 52.38 17.03
N ILE A 517 -36.56 51.21 16.39
CA ILE A 517 -35.79 50.87 15.18
C ILE A 517 -36.74 50.41 14.06
N ASP A 518 -36.23 50.42 12.83
CA ASP A 518 -36.96 49.92 11.67
C ASP A 518 -36.91 48.38 11.57
N PHE A 519 -37.79 47.82 10.72
CA PHE A 519 -37.88 46.37 10.55
C PHE A 519 -36.62 45.76 9.91
N LEU A 520 -35.94 46.54 9.06
CA LEU A 520 -34.73 46.10 8.38
C LEU A 520 -33.59 45.85 9.37
N SER A 521 -33.40 46.75 10.34
CA SER A 521 -32.40 46.59 11.40
C SER A 521 -32.61 45.31 12.22
N PHE A 522 -33.88 44.97 12.52
CA PHE A 522 -34.20 43.70 13.17
C PHE A 522 -33.85 42.49 12.30
N LEU A 523 -34.21 42.54 11.01
CA LEU A 523 -33.95 41.45 10.07
C LEU A 523 -32.44 41.20 9.90
N ASP A 524 -31.65 42.26 9.86
CA ASP A 524 -30.19 42.16 9.75
C ASP A 524 -29.55 41.55 11.01
N ALA A 525 -30.05 41.88 12.21
CA ALA A 525 -29.63 41.22 13.45
C ALA A 525 -29.97 39.72 13.44
N GLN A 526 -31.16 39.35 12.97
CA GLN A 526 -31.60 37.95 12.86
C GLN A 526 -30.75 37.16 11.86
N ARG A 527 -30.52 37.72 10.66
CA ARG A 527 -29.66 37.12 9.63
C ARG A 527 -28.24 36.91 10.15
N THR A 528 -27.71 37.89 10.88
CA THR A 528 -26.37 37.81 11.47
C THR A 528 -26.28 36.62 12.44
N LEU A 529 -27.26 36.46 13.34
CA LEU A 529 -27.28 35.32 14.26
C LEU A 529 -27.43 33.98 13.53
N LEU A 530 -28.33 33.88 12.54
CA LEU A 530 -28.51 32.67 11.73
C LEU A 530 -27.20 32.28 11.03
N ASN A 531 -26.56 33.22 10.34
CA ASN A 531 -25.31 32.97 9.61
C ASN A 531 -24.21 32.50 10.57
N LEU A 532 -24.06 33.14 11.73
CA LEU A 532 -23.05 32.75 12.72
C LEU A 532 -23.32 31.35 13.31
N LYS A 533 -24.59 30.97 13.52
CA LYS A 533 -24.93 29.60 13.95
C LYS A 533 -24.53 28.57 12.90
N ILE A 534 -24.80 28.83 11.62
CA ILE A 534 -24.43 27.91 10.53
C ILE A 534 -22.91 27.82 10.37
N GLU A 535 -22.20 28.95 10.44
CA GLU A 535 -20.73 28.97 10.34
C GLU A 535 -20.04 28.29 11.53
N GLU A 536 -20.60 28.35 12.74
CA GLU A 536 -20.11 27.56 13.88
C GLU A 536 -20.22 26.05 13.61
N ARG A 537 -21.36 25.59 13.10
CA ARG A 537 -21.57 24.18 12.76
C ARG A 537 -20.69 23.73 11.60
N ARG A 538 -20.45 24.60 10.62
CA ARG A 538 -19.51 24.37 9.52
C ARG A 538 -18.08 24.21 10.06
N ALA A 539 -17.64 25.11 10.93
CA ALA A 539 -16.32 25.02 11.54
C ALA A 539 -16.15 23.74 12.38
N LEU A 540 -17.19 23.29 13.09
CA LEU A 540 -17.17 22.03 13.83
C LEU A 540 -17.04 20.81 12.91
N ARG A 541 -17.77 20.79 11.79
CA ARG A 541 -17.62 19.75 10.77
C ARG A 541 -16.20 19.74 10.19
N ASP A 542 -15.69 20.91 9.80
CA ASP A 542 -14.37 21.04 9.18
C ASP A 542 -13.27 20.58 10.13
N TYR A 543 -13.38 20.89 11.43
CA TYR A 543 -12.48 20.36 12.47
C TYR A 543 -12.43 18.83 12.46
N ARG A 544 -13.62 18.18 12.47
CA ARG A 544 -13.74 16.72 12.49
C ARG A 544 -13.26 16.06 11.20
N GLN A 545 -13.49 16.70 10.05
CA GLN A 545 -13.00 16.22 8.76
C GLN A 545 -11.47 16.32 8.66
N HIS A 546 -10.89 17.44 9.08
CA HIS A 546 -9.43 17.60 9.16
C HIS A 546 -8.82 16.57 10.12
N LEU A 547 -9.45 16.29 11.26
CA LEU A 547 -9.00 15.24 12.17
C LEU A 547 -9.01 13.85 11.51
N ALA A 548 -10.10 13.47 10.84
CA ALA A 548 -10.20 12.17 10.17
C ALA A 548 -9.16 12.03 9.03
N GLN A 549 -8.90 13.11 8.30
CA GLN A 549 -7.88 13.15 7.25
C GLN A 549 -6.46 13.16 7.82
N LEU A 550 -6.25 13.73 9.01
CA LEU A 550 -4.97 13.66 9.72
C LEU A 550 -4.69 12.24 10.20
N GLU A 551 -5.68 11.56 10.81
CA GLU A 551 -5.58 10.14 11.17
C GLU A 551 -5.28 9.29 9.92
N GLN A 552 -5.97 9.54 8.80
CA GLN A 552 -5.69 8.88 7.52
C GLN A 552 -4.25 9.15 7.07
N ALA A 553 -3.78 10.40 7.16
CA ALA A 553 -2.45 10.84 6.75
C ALA A 553 -1.35 10.08 7.51
N VAL A 554 -1.49 9.99 8.82
CA VAL A 554 -0.52 9.32 9.72
C VAL A 554 -0.61 7.79 9.61
N GLY A 555 -1.81 7.25 9.36
CA GLY A 555 -2.04 5.81 9.23
C GLY A 555 -2.43 5.12 10.54
N ILE A 556 -2.70 5.88 11.61
CA ILE A 556 -3.20 5.40 12.90
C ILE A 556 -4.30 6.32 13.43
N ILE A 557 -5.18 5.80 14.28
CA ILE A 557 -6.06 6.64 15.10
C ILE A 557 -5.21 7.32 16.16
N LEU A 558 -5.30 8.65 16.22
CA LEU A 558 -4.53 9.44 17.16
C LEU A 558 -5.16 9.37 18.57
N PRO A 559 -4.35 9.37 19.64
CA PRO A 559 -4.87 9.44 20.99
C PRO A 559 -5.55 10.79 21.21
N LYS A 560 -6.72 10.74 21.86
CA LYS A 560 -7.63 11.87 22.04
C LYS A 560 -7.81 12.16 23.52
N GLN A 561 -7.94 13.44 23.86
CA GLN A 561 -8.36 13.87 25.18
C GLN A 561 -9.75 14.52 25.06
N PRO A 562 -10.73 14.17 25.92
CA PRO A 562 -12.00 14.86 25.94
C PRO A 562 -11.76 16.35 26.23
N LEU A 563 -12.42 17.23 25.48
CA LEU A 563 -12.40 18.66 25.81
C LEU A 563 -13.18 18.83 27.12
N THR A 564 -12.48 19.13 28.21
CA THR A 564 -13.12 19.53 29.46
C THR A 564 -13.98 20.76 29.16
N ARG A 565 -15.30 20.64 29.38
CA ARG A 565 -16.21 21.77 29.34
C ARG A 565 -15.89 22.66 30.54
N GLU A 566 -14.99 23.62 30.36
CA GLU A 566 -14.86 24.77 31.26
C GLU A 566 -15.93 25.81 30.98
#